data_AF-A0A0G0DTF2-F1
#
_entry.id   AF-A0A0G0DTF2-F1
#
_cell.length_a   1.000
_cell.length_b   1.000
_cell.length_c   1.000
_cell.angle_alpha   90.00
_cell.angle_beta   90.00
_cell.angle_gamma   90.00
#
_symmetry.space_group_name_H-M   'P 1'
#
loop_
_entity.id
_entity.type
_entity.pdbx_description
1 polymer ?
#
loop_
_entity_poly.entity_id
_entity_poly.type
_entity_poly.pdbx_seq_one_letter_code
_entity_poly.pdbx_strand_id
1 'polypeptide(L)'
;MDPQTKPSLLLIGFQKSKGDFVLTIDADLQDRPDQIGKLQKKINEEWDMVSGWRNERKDSPYKKLTSKLFNLMASAFWGLKLNDLNCGLKLYRKGAAKSLNLYGGLHRFIPILLHQEGFRVTEVPVVHDVRKFGKSKYTFMKVFTDIPDMFTMLFLSKYSNRPLHFFWLIGLIFGLLGFLILFYLSIIWLQGESIGRRPLLIFGVLFTLAGIQVFFTGFLADLFISGTKSNKSEEVMVKEQSD
;
A
#
# COMPACT_ATOMS: atom_id res chain seq x y z
N MET A 1 -8.31 -20.02 2.47
CA MET A 1 -7.02 -19.34 2.21
C MET A 1 -6.88 -18.27 3.24
N ASP A 2 -5.88 -18.47 4.09
CA ASP A 2 -5.36 -17.44 4.98
C ASP A 2 -4.94 -16.21 4.11
N PRO A 3 -5.25 -14.97 4.53
CA PRO A 3 -4.88 -13.75 3.80
C PRO A 3 -3.40 -13.67 3.42
N GLN A 4 -2.51 -14.32 4.18
CA GLN A 4 -1.08 -14.31 3.91
C GLN A 4 -0.63 -15.33 2.86
N THR A 5 -1.44 -16.34 2.53
CA THR A 5 -1.01 -17.41 1.61
C THR A 5 -1.12 -17.01 0.13
N LYS A 6 -2.10 -16.17 -0.24
CA LYS A 6 -2.33 -15.72 -1.63
C LYS A 6 -1.10 -15.01 -2.26
N PRO A 7 -0.49 -13.99 -1.63
CA PRO A 7 0.68 -13.30 -2.21
C PRO A 7 1.87 -14.24 -2.44
N SER A 8 2.17 -15.13 -1.49
CA SER A 8 3.29 -16.06 -1.59
C SER A 8 3.10 -17.07 -2.72
N LEU A 9 1.89 -17.60 -2.90
CA LEU A 9 1.59 -18.50 -4.02
C LEU A 9 1.69 -17.78 -5.37
N LEU A 10 1.23 -16.53 -5.45
CA LEU A 10 1.35 -15.73 -6.66
C LEU A 10 2.82 -15.47 -7.02
N LEU A 11 3.65 -15.14 -6.02
CA LEU A 11 5.08 -14.92 -6.20
C LEU A 11 5.78 -16.20 -6.70
N ILE A 12 5.48 -17.36 -6.12
CA ILE A 12 5.98 -18.65 -6.59
C ILE A 12 5.55 -18.89 -8.04
N GLY A 13 4.31 -18.53 -8.39
CA GLY A 13 3.80 -18.60 -9.76
C GLY A 13 4.61 -17.76 -10.74
N PHE A 14 4.91 -16.51 -10.38
CA PHE A 14 5.76 -15.63 -11.19
C PHE A 14 7.18 -16.17 -11.34
N GLN A 15 7.79 -16.68 -10.27
CA GLN A 15 9.14 -17.25 -10.31
C GLN A 15 9.22 -18.51 -11.19
N LYS A 16 8.21 -19.40 -11.11
CA LYS A 16 8.15 -20.64 -11.90
C LYS A 16 7.75 -20.41 -13.36
N SER A 17 7.18 -19.27 -13.70
CA SER A 17 6.78 -18.95 -15.07
C SER A 17 7.99 -18.85 -16.01
N LYS A 18 7.88 -19.46 -17.19
CA LYS A 18 8.97 -19.52 -18.19
C LYS A 18 8.71 -18.69 -19.44
N GLY A 19 7.44 -18.39 -19.75
CA GLY A 19 7.04 -17.63 -20.93
C GLY A 19 7.46 -16.16 -20.88
N ASP A 20 7.46 -15.51 -22.05
CA ASP A 20 7.79 -14.08 -22.20
C ASP A 20 6.69 -13.17 -21.68
N PHE A 21 5.46 -13.69 -21.66
CA PHE A 21 4.30 -13.07 -21.03
C PHE A 21 3.77 -13.97 -19.92
N VAL A 22 3.35 -13.35 -18.82
CA VAL A 22 2.73 -14.03 -17.69
C VAL A 22 1.34 -13.45 -17.49
N LEU A 23 0.32 -14.31 -17.43
CA LEU A 23 -1.07 -13.92 -17.20
C LEU A 23 -1.50 -14.40 -15.81
N THR A 24 -2.22 -13.55 -15.08
CA THR A 24 -2.95 -13.94 -13.87
C THR A 24 -4.44 -13.85 -14.11
N ILE A 25 -5.19 -14.80 -13.57
CA ILE A 25 -6.64 -14.85 -13.60
C ILE A 25 -7.15 -15.43 -12.28
N ASP A 26 -8.21 -14.85 -11.70
CA ASP A 26 -8.81 -15.40 -10.49
C ASP A 26 -9.66 -16.65 -10.83
N ALA A 27 -9.59 -17.67 -9.97
CA ALA A 27 -10.27 -18.96 -10.19
C ALA A 27 -11.78 -18.94 -9.87
N ASP A 28 -12.41 -17.77 -9.74
CA ASP A 28 -13.82 -17.61 -9.37
C ASP A 28 -14.78 -17.50 -10.57
N LEU A 29 -14.24 -17.70 -11.79
CA LEU A 29 -14.95 -17.68 -13.08
C LEU A 29 -15.63 -16.34 -13.39
N GLN A 30 -15.31 -15.27 -12.67
CA GLN A 30 -15.84 -13.93 -12.97
C GLN A 30 -15.07 -13.25 -14.10
N ASP A 31 -13.76 -13.51 -14.19
CA ASP A 31 -12.92 -13.02 -15.26
C ASP A 31 -13.01 -13.97 -16.46
N ARG A 32 -13.43 -13.44 -17.62
CA ARG A 32 -13.64 -14.25 -18.82
C ARG A 32 -12.34 -14.42 -19.61
N PRO A 33 -11.91 -15.64 -19.95
CA PRO A 33 -10.71 -15.88 -20.75
C PRO A 33 -10.76 -15.27 -22.15
N ASP A 34 -11.95 -15.05 -22.72
CA ASP A 34 -12.13 -14.39 -24.02
C ASP A 34 -11.61 -12.94 -24.04
N GLN A 35 -11.44 -12.30 -22.87
CA GLN A 35 -10.89 -10.95 -22.77
C GLN A 35 -9.36 -10.91 -22.84
N ILE A 36 -8.67 -12.05 -22.73
CA ILE A 36 -7.19 -12.12 -22.73
C ILE A 36 -6.61 -11.49 -24.01
N GLY A 37 -7.26 -11.69 -25.16
CA GLY A 37 -6.82 -11.12 -26.43
C GLY A 37 -6.74 -9.58 -26.42
N LYS A 38 -7.58 -8.90 -25.64
CA LYS A 38 -7.52 -7.43 -25.49
C LYS A 38 -6.26 -7.00 -24.74
N LEU A 39 -5.91 -7.72 -23.67
CA LEU A 39 -4.69 -7.45 -22.90
C LEU A 39 -3.45 -7.72 -23.77
N GLN A 40 -3.46 -8.80 -24.53
CA GLN A 40 -2.36 -9.15 -25.44
C GLN A 40 -2.16 -8.09 -26.54
N LYS A 41 -3.24 -7.57 -27.12
CA LYS A 41 -3.12 -6.47 -28.09
C LYS A 41 -2.48 -5.24 -27.46
N LYS A 42 -2.92 -4.88 -26.25
CA LYS A 42 -2.44 -3.68 -25.55
C LYS A 42 -1.00 -3.81 -25.09
N ILE A 43 -0.56 -4.98 -24.58
CA ILE A 43 0.81 -5.14 -24.06
C ILE A 43 1.88 -5.00 -25.16
N ASN A 44 1.49 -5.30 -26.41
CA ASN A 44 2.34 -5.12 -27.58
C ASN A 44 2.55 -3.64 -27.96
N GLU A 45 1.78 -2.71 -27.40
CA GLU A 45 1.97 -1.26 -27.57
C GLU A 45 3.04 -0.72 -26.59
N GLU A 46 4.12 -1.47 -26.36
CA GLU A 46 5.24 -1.08 -25.47
C GLU A 46 4.84 -0.86 -23.99
N TRP A 47 3.90 -1.67 -23.48
CA TRP A 47 3.56 -1.72 -22.05
C TRP A 47 4.19 -2.94 -21.38
N ASP A 48 4.57 -2.79 -20.13
CA ASP A 48 5.15 -3.86 -19.31
C ASP A 48 4.10 -4.63 -18.52
N MET A 49 3.00 -3.96 -18.20
CA MET A 49 1.84 -4.55 -17.53
C MET A 49 0.55 -3.95 -18.08
N VAL A 50 -0.44 -4.83 -18.33
CA VAL A 50 -1.81 -4.45 -18.67
C VAL A 50 -2.77 -5.07 -17.66
N SER A 51 -3.55 -4.24 -16.96
CA SER A 51 -4.63 -4.69 -16.08
C SER A 51 -5.98 -4.67 -16.78
N GLY A 52 -6.86 -5.61 -16.45
CA GLY A 52 -8.27 -5.49 -16.79
C GLY A 52 -8.92 -4.36 -15.99
N TRP A 53 -9.85 -3.65 -16.62
CA TRP A 53 -10.75 -2.70 -15.98
C TRP A 53 -12.20 -3.17 -16.13
N ARG A 54 -12.84 -3.48 -15.01
CA ARG A 54 -14.25 -3.86 -14.96
C ARG A 54 -15.14 -2.61 -15.15
N ASN A 55 -15.52 -2.32 -16.39
CA ASN A 55 -16.26 -1.11 -16.75
C ASN A 55 -17.73 -1.13 -16.26
N GLU A 56 -18.43 -2.27 -16.36
CA GLU A 56 -19.86 -2.38 -16.06
C GLU A 56 -20.16 -3.10 -14.73
N ARG A 57 -19.61 -2.57 -13.62
CA ARG A 57 -19.81 -3.20 -12.31
C ARG A 57 -21.24 -3.05 -11.78
N LYS A 58 -21.90 -4.19 -11.51
CA LYS A 58 -23.09 -4.32 -10.64
C LYS A 58 -22.72 -4.45 -9.15
N ASP A 59 -21.67 -3.75 -8.72
CA ASP A 59 -21.21 -3.77 -7.33
C ASP A 59 -22.01 -2.82 -6.43
N SER A 60 -22.08 -3.16 -5.14
CA SER A 60 -22.66 -2.31 -4.08
C SER A 60 -21.99 -0.91 -4.04
N PRO A 61 -22.73 0.17 -3.69
CA PRO A 61 -22.21 1.54 -3.65
C PRO A 61 -20.91 1.73 -2.85
N TYR A 62 -20.78 1.02 -1.72
CA TYR A 62 -19.57 1.07 -0.88
C TYR A 62 -18.33 0.49 -1.59
N LYS A 63 -18.47 -0.56 -2.41
CA LYS A 63 -17.35 -1.11 -3.19
C LYS A 63 -16.89 -0.15 -4.28
N LYS A 64 -17.84 0.60 -4.86
CA LYS A 64 -17.51 1.66 -5.81
C LYS A 64 -16.78 2.81 -5.13
N LEU A 65 -17.23 3.23 -3.94
CA LEU A 65 -16.58 4.29 -3.16
C LEU A 65 -15.15 3.94 -2.78
N THR A 66 -14.94 2.75 -2.21
CA THR A 66 -13.60 2.27 -1.83
C THR A 66 -12.69 2.18 -3.04
N SER A 67 -13.13 1.55 -4.14
CA SER A 67 -12.36 1.50 -5.39
C SER A 67 -11.99 2.88 -5.92
N LYS A 68 -12.93 3.85 -5.89
CA LYS A 68 -12.65 5.24 -6.30
C LYS A 68 -11.61 5.90 -5.40
N LEU A 69 -11.72 5.72 -4.09
CA LEU A 69 -10.75 6.22 -3.12
C LEU A 69 -9.35 5.67 -3.41
N PHE A 70 -9.22 4.34 -3.58
CA PHE A 70 -7.97 3.67 -3.96
C PHE A 70 -7.36 4.24 -5.24
N ASN A 71 -8.16 4.40 -6.29
CA ASN A 71 -7.70 4.95 -7.56
C ASN A 71 -7.27 6.43 -7.42
N LEU A 72 -8.02 7.23 -6.65
CA LEU A 72 -7.69 8.64 -6.41
C LEU A 72 -6.34 8.75 -5.70
N MET A 73 -6.09 7.93 -4.69
CA MET A 73 -4.80 7.91 -4.00
C MET A 73 -3.68 7.38 -4.89
N ALA A 74 -3.92 6.33 -5.69
CA ALA A 74 -2.96 5.85 -6.67
C ALA A 74 -2.50 6.99 -7.61
N SER A 75 -3.47 7.75 -8.11
CA SER A 75 -3.19 8.92 -8.96
C SER A 75 -2.51 10.05 -8.19
N ALA A 76 -2.91 10.34 -6.95
CA ALA A 76 -2.39 11.48 -6.19
C ALA A 76 -0.97 11.26 -5.66
N PHE A 77 -0.66 10.05 -5.20
CA PHE A 77 0.63 9.74 -4.58
C PHE A 77 1.66 9.19 -5.57
N TRP A 78 1.22 8.49 -6.62
CA TRP A 78 2.11 7.83 -7.58
C TRP A 78 1.91 8.27 -9.02
N GLY A 79 0.97 9.17 -9.33
CA GLY A 79 0.70 9.60 -10.70
C GLY A 79 0.08 8.52 -11.60
N LEU A 80 -0.24 7.34 -11.06
CA LEU A 80 -0.78 6.22 -11.81
C LEU A 80 -2.30 6.35 -11.97
N LYS A 81 -2.75 6.67 -13.19
CA LYS A 81 -4.17 6.79 -13.52
C LYS A 81 -4.73 5.45 -13.98
N LEU A 82 -5.40 4.75 -13.06
CA LEU A 82 -6.12 3.51 -13.34
C LEU A 82 -7.55 3.60 -12.78
N ASN A 83 -8.50 3.02 -13.49
CA ASN A 83 -9.89 2.87 -13.11
C ASN A 83 -10.11 1.61 -12.25
N ASP A 84 -9.22 0.61 -12.31
CA ASP A 84 -9.36 -0.60 -11.50
C ASP A 84 -8.05 -1.31 -11.13
N LEU A 85 -7.55 -1.02 -9.93
CA LEU A 85 -6.37 -1.70 -9.38
C LEU A 85 -6.63 -3.18 -9.01
N ASN A 86 -7.89 -3.54 -8.76
CA ASN A 86 -8.30 -4.78 -8.09
C ASN A 86 -8.81 -5.87 -9.04
N CYS A 87 -8.69 -5.70 -10.36
CA CYS A 87 -9.05 -6.76 -11.30
C CYS A 87 -8.06 -7.94 -11.18
N GLY A 88 -8.55 -9.18 -11.23
CA GLY A 88 -7.71 -10.38 -11.19
C GLY A 88 -7.00 -10.66 -12.51
N LEU A 89 -7.64 -10.28 -13.62
CA LEU A 89 -7.12 -10.43 -14.98
C LEU A 89 -6.02 -9.41 -15.28
N LYS A 90 -4.76 -9.85 -15.27
CA LYS A 90 -3.59 -8.99 -15.51
C LYS A 90 -2.57 -9.74 -16.38
N LEU A 91 -1.94 -9.02 -17.30
CA LEU A 91 -0.90 -9.53 -18.19
C LEU A 91 0.39 -8.76 -17.96
N TYR A 92 1.50 -9.47 -17.87
CA TYR A 92 2.82 -8.93 -17.54
C TYR A 92 3.84 -9.38 -18.58
N ARG A 93 4.83 -8.54 -18.86
CA ARG A 93 6.10 -9.00 -19.44
C ARG A 93 6.90 -9.74 -18.37
N LYS A 94 7.70 -10.71 -18.81
CA LYS A 94 8.55 -11.52 -17.93
C LYS A 94 9.43 -10.69 -16.99
N GLY A 95 10.00 -9.58 -17.48
CA GLY A 95 10.80 -8.66 -16.68
C GLY A 95 10.03 -8.09 -15.48
N ALA A 96 8.85 -7.51 -15.76
CA ALA A 96 7.97 -6.97 -14.73
C ALA A 96 7.45 -8.06 -13.78
N ALA A 97 7.04 -9.23 -14.29
CA ALA A 97 6.55 -10.31 -13.43
C ALA A 97 7.62 -10.82 -12.45
N LYS A 98 8.89 -10.87 -12.89
CA LYS A 98 10.00 -11.38 -12.08
C LYS A 98 10.64 -10.35 -11.15
N SER A 99 10.44 -9.05 -11.37
CA SER A 99 10.92 -8.01 -10.46
C SER A 99 10.08 -7.93 -9.18
N LEU A 100 8.82 -8.36 -9.25
CA LEU A 100 7.88 -8.28 -8.14
C LEU A 100 8.35 -9.05 -6.90
N ASN A 101 8.36 -8.35 -5.77
CA ASN A 101 8.48 -8.96 -4.45
C ASN A 101 7.20 -8.70 -3.64
N LEU A 102 6.40 -9.75 -3.43
CA LEU A 102 5.07 -9.64 -2.83
C LEU A 102 5.02 -10.28 -1.44
N TYR A 103 4.56 -9.52 -0.45
CA TYR A 103 4.25 -10.01 0.90
C TYR A 103 2.94 -9.41 1.41
N GLY A 104 2.23 -10.15 2.27
CA GLY A 104 0.95 -9.70 2.85
C GLY A 104 -0.10 -9.23 1.83
N GLY A 105 -0.73 -8.07 2.10
CA GLY A 105 -1.78 -7.50 1.26
C GLY A 105 -1.31 -6.94 -0.11
N LEU A 106 -0.01 -6.97 -0.41
CA LEU A 106 0.59 -6.23 -1.54
C LEU A 106 0.19 -6.70 -2.94
N HIS A 107 -0.30 -7.93 -3.09
CA HIS A 107 -0.75 -8.48 -4.38
C HIS A 107 -1.83 -7.62 -5.08
N ARG A 108 -2.56 -6.78 -4.32
CA ARG A 108 -3.55 -5.83 -4.85
C ARG A 108 -2.91 -4.58 -5.47
N PHE A 109 -1.72 -4.21 -4.99
CA PHE A 109 -0.99 -3.00 -5.37
C PHE A 109 0.10 -3.25 -6.40
N ILE A 110 0.14 -4.43 -7.03
CA ILE A 110 1.08 -4.77 -8.11
C ILE A 110 1.21 -3.66 -9.17
N PRO A 111 0.12 -3.06 -9.71
CA PRO A 111 0.25 -1.98 -10.70
C PRO A 111 1.07 -0.80 -10.18
N ILE A 112 0.91 -0.45 -8.90
CA ILE A 112 1.61 0.67 -8.28
C ILE A 112 3.08 0.29 -8.06
N LEU A 113 3.36 -0.92 -7.54
CA LEU A 113 4.74 -1.39 -7.32
C LEU A 113 5.55 -1.37 -8.62
N LEU A 114 4.98 -1.88 -9.71
CA LEU A 114 5.66 -1.87 -11.02
C LEU A 114 5.85 -0.45 -11.55
N HIS A 115 4.85 0.42 -11.39
CA HIS A 115 4.99 1.81 -11.82
C HIS A 115 6.14 2.53 -11.07
N GLN A 116 6.34 2.22 -9.79
CA GLN A 116 7.44 2.79 -9.01
C GLN A 116 8.81 2.25 -9.39
N GLU A 117 8.89 1.01 -9.84
CA GLU A 117 10.10 0.42 -10.41
C GLU A 117 10.40 0.97 -11.82
N GLY A 118 9.55 1.85 -12.37
CA GLY A 118 9.73 2.51 -13.66
C GLY A 118 9.07 1.78 -14.84
N PHE A 119 8.31 0.70 -14.58
CA PHE A 119 7.60 -0.03 -15.63
C PHE A 119 6.39 0.76 -16.15
N ARG A 120 6.07 0.55 -17.43
CA ARG A 120 4.90 1.12 -18.09
C ARG A 120 3.68 0.28 -17.79
N VAL A 121 2.72 0.86 -17.08
CA VAL A 121 1.49 0.18 -16.64
C VAL A 121 0.27 0.87 -17.25
N THR A 122 -0.63 0.09 -17.84
CA THR A 122 -1.92 0.55 -18.37
C THR A 122 -3.05 -0.42 -18.02
N GLU A 123 -4.28 -0.06 -18.36
CA GLU A 123 -5.45 -0.95 -18.29
C GLU A 123 -6.26 -0.97 -19.58
N VAL A 124 -7.14 -1.97 -19.69
CA VAL A 124 -8.10 -2.12 -20.78
C VAL A 124 -9.48 -2.50 -20.25
N PRO A 125 -10.58 -1.98 -20.83
CA PRO A 125 -11.92 -2.36 -20.40
C PRO A 125 -12.21 -3.83 -20.74
N VAL A 126 -12.60 -4.60 -19.72
CA VAL A 126 -12.94 -6.02 -19.81
C VAL A 126 -14.35 -6.27 -19.27
N VAL A 127 -15.01 -7.26 -19.86
CA VAL A 127 -16.31 -7.76 -19.37
C VAL A 127 -16.06 -8.64 -18.15
N HIS A 128 -16.84 -8.43 -17.09
CA HIS A 128 -16.72 -9.17 -15.83
C HIS A 128 -18.09 -9.70 -15.42
N ASP A 129 -18.17 -11.02 -15.28
CA ASP A 129 -19.43 -11.70 -15.02
C ASP A 129 -19.76 -11.70 -13.52
N VAL A 130 -21.06 -11.80 -13.22
CA VAL A 130 -21.53 -11.99 -11.85
C VAL A 130 -21.09 -13.37 -11.37
N ARG A 131 -20.58 -13.45 -10.15
CA ARG A 131 -20.16 -14.71 -9.53
C ARG A 131 -21.30 -15.74 -9.57
N LYS A 132 -21.05 -16.89 -10.22
CA LYS A 132 -22.03 -17.99 -10.35
C LYS A 132 -22.09 -18.89 -9.11
N PHE A 133 -20.97 -19.02 -8.37
CA PHE A 133 -20.87 -19.92 -7.21
C PHE A 133 -20.13 -19.28 -6.03
N GLY A 134 -20.64 -19.51 -4.80
CA GLY A 134 -20.02 -19.06 -3.54
C GLY A 134 -20.50 -17.71 -3.02
N LYS A 135 -20.51 -17.54 -1.68
CA LYS A 135 -20.83 -16.26 -1.03
C LYS A 135 -19.65 -15.28 -1.14
N SER A 136 -19.94 -14.00 -1.35
CA SER A 136 -18.90 -12.97 -1.39
C SER A 136 -18.23 -12.86 -0.01
N LYS A 137 -16.92 -13.12 0.07
CA LYS A 137 -16.13 -12.88 1.30
C LYS A 137 -15.85 -11.39 1.57
N TYR A 138 -16.45 -10.48 0.80
CA TYR A 138 -16.28 -9.03 0.98
C TYR A 138 -17.37 -8.47 1.89
N THR A 139 -17.09 -8.49 3.19
CA THR A 139 -17.89 -7.87 4.24
C THR A 139 -17.38 -6.46 4.53
N PHE A 140 -18.21 -5.55 5.08
CA PHE A 140 -17.82 -4.20 5.51
C PHE A 140 -16.53 -4.17 6.37
N MET A 141 -16.30 -5.23 7.15
CA MET A 141 -15.08 -5.46 7.93
C MET A 141 -13.79 -5.36 7.10
N LYS A 142 -13.85 -5.65 5.79
CA LYS A 142 -12.67 -5.57 4.92
C LYS A 142 -12.16 -4.15 4.69
N VAL A 143 -12.97 -3.11 4.81
CA VAL A 143 -12.40 -1.74 4.73
C VAL A 143 -11.46 -1.46 5.88
N PHE A 144 -11.75 -1.98 7.07
CA PHE A 144 -10.85 -1.84 8.21
C PHE A 144 -9.56 -2.65 8.07
N THR A 145 -9.51 -3.65 7.19
CA THR A 145 -8.26 -4.34 6.85
C THR A 145 -7.56 -3.72 5.64
N ASP A 146 -8.33 -3.22 4.67
CA ASP A 146 -7.80 -2.73 3.39
C ASP A 146 -7.22 -1.31 3.50
N ILE A 147 -7.76 -0.47 4.39
CA ILE A 147 -7.21 0.87 4.65
C ILE A 147 -5.81 0.78 5.30
N PRO A 148 -5.58 0.01 6.38
CA PRO A 148 -4.25 -0.18 6.94
C PRO A 148 -3.24 -0.79 5.95
N ASP A 149 -3.64 -1.79 5.16
CA ASP A 149 -2.78 -2.38 4.11
C ASP A 149 -2.31 -1.31 3.12
N MET A 150 -3.18 -0.38 2.77
CA MET A 150 -2.88 0.72 1.86
C MET A 150 -1.98 1.78 2.49
N PHE A 151 -2.22 2.15 3.76
CA PHE A 151 -1.32 3.03 4.50
C PHE A 151 0.06 2.40 4.62
N THR A 152 0.12 1.10 4.87
CA THR A 152 1.35 0.32 4.90
C THR A 152 2.04 0.38 3.53
N MET A 153 1.29 0.21 2.45
CA MET A 153 1.83 0.31 1.09
C MET A 153 2.34 1.72 0.78
N LEU A 154 1.58 2.78 1.06
CA LEU A 154 2.02 4.19 0.96
C LEU A 154 3.31 4.44 1.75
N PHE A 155 3.34 3.97 2.99
CA PHE A 155 4.46 4.15 3.90
C PHE A 155 5.71 3.45 3.39
N LEU A 156 5.61 2.17 3.03
CA LEU A 156 6.74 1.41 2.49
C LEU A 156 7.23 2.01 1.17
N SER A 157 6.29 2.33 0.30
CA SER A 157 6.55 2.86 -1.02
C SER A 157 7.29 4.21 -1.01
N LYS A 158 6.90 5.14 -0.12
CA LYS A 158 7.43 6.51 -0.10
C LYS A 158 8.45 6.75 1.00
N TYR A 159 8.32 6.05 2.13
CA TYR A 159 9.08 6.30 3.35
C TYR A 159 9.90 5.09 3.82
N SER A 160 9.89 3.92 3.15
CA SER A 160 10.70 2.76 3.59
C SER A 160 12.19 3.07 3.66
N ASN A 161 12.70 4.05 2.91
CA ASN A 161 14.10 4.44 2.98
C ASN A 161 14.42 5.49 4.04
N ARG A 162 13.39 6.18 4.56
CA ARG A 162 13.52 7.27 5.55
C ARG A 162 12.25 7.35 6.41
N PRO A 163 11.93 6.31 7.22
CA PRO A 163 10.72 6.26 8.02
C PRO A 163 10.62 7.44 9.00
N LEU A 164 11.76 7.94 9.51
CA LEU A 164 11.81 9.10 10.40
C LEU A 164 11.05 10.29 9.80
N HIS A 165 11.17 10.53 8.48
CA HIS A 165 10.57 11.68 7.80
C HIS A 165 9.03 11.67 7.77
N PHE A 166 8.40 10.50 7.94
CA PHE A 166 6.96 10.41 8.06
C PHE A 166 6.51 10.69 9.50
N PHE A 167 7.15 10.04 10.46
CA PHE A 167 6.74 10.09 11.86
C PHE A 167 7.13 11.39 12.57
N TRP A 168 8.27 12.02 12.24
CA TRP A 168 8.66 13.28 12.89
C TRP A 168 7.67 14.41 12.61
N LEU A 169 7.08 14.49 11.41
CA LEU A 169 6.14 15.56 11.06
C LEU A 169 4.86 15.43 11.87
N ILE A 170 4.33 14.21 11.98
CA ILE A 170 3.15 13.91 12.79
C ILE A 170 3.48 14.16 14.27
N GLY A 171 4.60 13.62 14.75
CA GLY A 171 5.06 13.83 16.13
C GLY A 171 5.23 15.31 16.47
N LEU A 172 5.75 16.11 15.54
CA LEU A 172 5.92 17.56 15.70
C LEU A 172 4.58 18.30 15.75
N ILE A 173 3.60 17.92 14.93
CA ILE A 173 2.25 18.52 14.99
C ILE A 173 1.61 18.25 16.36
N PHE A 174 1.63 16.99 16.82
CA PHE A 174 1.08 16.62 18.12
C PHE A 174 1.84 17.28 19.27
N GLY A 175 3.17 17.31 19.19
CA GLY A 175 4.04 17.96 20.17
C GLY A 175 3.83 19.48 20.24
N LEU A 176 3.70 20.16 19.09
CA LEU A 176 3.41 21.60 19.04
C LEU A 176 2.03 21.91 19.59
N LEU A 177 1.00 21.13 19.25
CA LEU A 177 -0.34 21.31 19.81
C LEU A 177 -0.34 21.12 21.33
N GLY A 178 0.32 20.06 21.82
CA GLY A 178 0.50 19.82 23.25
C GLY A 178 1.24 20.96 23.95
N PHE A 179 2.35 21.41 23.36
CA PHE A 179 3.15 22.52 23.87
C PHE A 179 2.36 23.82 23.93
N LEU A 180 1.61 24.18 22.88
CA LEU A 180 0.79 25.40 22.87
C LEU A 180 -0.30 25.38 23.95
N ILE A 181 -0.95 24.23 24.15
CA ILE A 181 -1.96 24.07 25.21
C ILE A 181 -1.30 24.24 26.60
N LEU A 182 -0.17 23.58 26.84
CA LEU A 182 0.53 23.66 28.12
C LEU A 182 1.12 25.06 28.36
N PHE A 183 1.62 25.71 27.31
CA PHE A 183 2.14 27.07 27.37
C PHE A 183 1.04 28.08 27.72
N TYR A 184 -0.12 27.98 27.06
CA TYR A 184 -1.30 28.78 27.38
C TYR A 184 -1.74 28.59 28.84
N LEU A 185 -1.81 27.35 29.30
CA LEU A 185 -2.15 27.06 30.70
C LEU A 185 -1.08 27.59 31.66
N SER A 186 0.20 27.52 31.30
CA SER A 186 1.29 28.06 32.13
C SER A 186 1.16 29.57 32.34
N ILE A 187 0.70 30.32 31.34
CA ILE A 187 0.43 31.77 31.48
C ILE A 187 -0.70 32.02 32.49
N ILE A 188 -1.80 31.27 32.39
CA ILE A 188 -2.93 31.36 33.34
C ILE A 188 -2.49 31.01 34.76
N TRP A 189 -1.56 30.07 34.89
CA TRP A 189 -1.03 29.64 36.17
C TRP A 189 -0.27 30.78 36.85
N LEU A 190 0.55 31.49 36.08
CA LEU A 190 1.33 32.62 36.55
C LEU A 190 0.43 33.81 36.97
N GLN A 191 -0.80 33.87 36.46
CA GLN A 191 -1.80 34.85 36.88
C GLN A 191 -2.52 34.47 38.19
N GLY A 192 -2.17 33.32 38.80
CA GLY A 192 -2.69 32.89 40.10
C GLY A 192 -3.94 32.01 40.02
N GLU A 193 -4.41 31.63 38.83
CA GLU A 193 -5.56 30.74 38.69
C GLU A 193 -5.19 29.25 38.81
N SER A 194 -6.09 28.47 39.43
CA SER A 194 -5.93 27.02 39.51
C SER A 194 -6.29 26.33 38.19
N ILE A 195 -5.40 25.46 37.71
CA ILE A 195 -5.52 24.78 36.41
C ILE A 195 -5.84 23.30 36.53
N GLY A 196 -5.62 22.70 37.70
CA GLY A 196 -5.68 21.24 37.88
C GLY A 196 -7.02 20.58 37.51
N ARG A 197 -8.12 21.35 37.45
CA ARG A 197 -9.46 20.87 37.08
C ARG A 197 -9.80 21.04 35.59
N ARG A 198 -8.96 21.71 34.80
CA ARG A 198 -9.24 21.97 33.39
C ARG A 198 -8.93 20.73 32.56
N PRO A 199 -9.90 20.16 31.80
CA PRO A 199 -9.65 19.02 30.91
C PRO A 199 -8.52 19.29 29.90
N LEU A 200 -8.32 20.56 29.52
CA LEU A 200 -7.23 21.03 28.66
C LEU A 200 -5.84 20.63 29.17
N LEU A 201 -5.61 20.55 30.49
CA LEU A 201 -4.32 20.12 31.03
C LEU A 201 -4.02 18.67 30.63
N ILE A 202 -5.01 17.79 30.80
CA ILE A 202 -4.89 16.37 30.43
C ILE A 202 -4.67 16.25 28.92
N PHE A 203 -5.41 16.99 28.10
CA PHE A 203 -5.18 17.01 26.66
C PHE A 203 -3.77 17.50 26.30
N GLY A 204 -3.30 18.60 26.89
CA GLY A 204 -1.95 19.13 26.62
C GLY A 204 -0.85 18.13 26.94
N VAL A 205 -0.96 17.45 28.09
CA VAL A 205 -0.03 16.37 28.47
C VAL A 205 -0.12 15.19 27.51
N LEU A 206 -1.33 14.71 27.19
CA LEU A 206 -1.52 13.57 26.28
C LEU A 206 -1.00 13.86 24.87
N PHE A 207 -1.26 15.06 24.32
CA PHE A 207 -0.74 15.47 23.01
C PHE A 207 0.79 15.54 23.00
N THR A 208 1.40 16.05 24.08
CA THR A 208 2.85 16.10 24.23
C THR A 208 3.45 14.69 24.29
N LEU A 209 2.89 13.81 25.13
CA LEU A 209 3.32 12.41 25.25
C LEU A 209 3.14 11.66 23.93
N ALA A 210 2.01 11.83 23.24
CA ALA A 210 1.76 11.23 21.94
C ALA A 210 2.77 11.72 20.89
N GLY A 211 3.06 13.02 20.85
CA GLY A 211 4.06 13.59 19.94
C GLY A 211 5.45 12.99 20.14
N ILE A 212 5.88 12.87 21.40
CA ILE A 212 7.15 12.24 21.79
C ILE A 212 7.17 10.76 21.38
N GLN A 213 6.12 10.00 21.68
CA GLN A 213 6.02 8.58 21.34
C GLN A 213 6.09 8.33 19.82
N VAL A 214 5.39 9.15 19.03
CA VAL A 214 5.41 9.06 17.56
C VAL A 214 6.81 9.35 17.03
N PHE A 215 7.48 10.39 17.55
CA PHE A 215 8.86 10.71 17.17
C PHE A 215 9.81 9.54 17.46
N PHE A 216 9.77 8.98 18.68
CA PHE A 216 10.61 7.84 19.05
C PHE A 216 10.32 6.59 18.21
N THR A 217 9.05 6.34 17.86
CA THR A 217 8.67 5.24 16.98
C THR A 217 9.31 5.39 15.60
N GLY A 218 9.30 6.59 15.04
CA GLY A 218 9.99 6.89 13.78
C GLY A 218 11.49 6.70 13.85
N PHE A 219 12.11 7.15 14.94
CA PHE A 219 13.54 6.99 15.19
C PHE A 219 13.94 5.52 15.30
N LEU A 220 13.19 4.71 16.07
CA LEU A 220 13.43 3.27 16.17
C LEU A 220 13.27 2.58 14.81
N ALA A 221 12.24 2.92 14.04
CA ALA A 221 12.05 2.36 12.70
C ALA A 221 13.25 2.67 11.78
N ASP A 222 13.78 3.89 11.84
CA ASP A 222 14.97 4.30 11.06
C ASP A 222 16.23 3.52 11.47
N LEU A 223 16.41 3.31 12.78
CA LEU A 223 17.51 2.51 13.34
C LEU A 223 17.43 1.04 12.88
N PHE A 224 16.25 0.42 12.93
CA PHE A 224 16.05 -0.97 12.49
C PHE A 224 16.33 -1.15 10.99
N ILE A 225 15.85 -0.21 10.16
CA ILE A 225 16.08 -0.27 8.70
C ILE A 225 17.55 -0.01 8.37
N SER A 226 18.20 0.92 9.05
CA SER A 226 19.63 1.20 8.84
C SER A 226 20.51 0.01 9.27
N GLY A 227 20.20 -0.62 10.40
CA GLY A 227 20.90 -1.82 10.86
C GLY A 227 20.76 -3.02 9.91
N THR A 228 19.55 -3.27 9.40
CA THR A 228 19.31 -4.37 8.44
C THR A 228 19.97 -4.14 7.09
N LYS A 229 20.04 -2.89 6.62
CA LYS A 229 20.80 -2.54 5.41
C LYS A 229 22.31 -2.80 5.58
N SER A 230 22.87 -2.44 6.73
CA SER A 230 24.30 -2.66 7.05
C SER A 230 24.67 -4.14 7.01
N ASN A 231 23.87 -5.01 7.66
CA ASN A 231 24.12 -6.45 7.65
C ASN A 231 24.05 -7.04 6.24
N LYS A 232 23.11 -6.58 5.40
CA LYS A 232 22.97 -7.10 4.04
C LYS A 232 24.12 -6.68 3.14
N SER A 233 24.69 -5.48 3.34
CA SER A 233 25.92 -5.08 2.64
C SER A 233 27.13 -5.90 3.07
N GLU A 234 27.27 -6.24 4.35
CA GLU A 234 28.37 -7.09 4.84
C GLU A 234 28.29 -8.50 4.27
N GLU A 235 27.10 -9.12 4.22
CA GLU A 235 26.92 -10.47 3.64
C GLU A 235 27.26 -10.53 2.13
N VAL A 236 26.97 -9.47 1.37
CA VAL A 236 27.29 -9.41 -0.06
C VAL A 236 28.80 -9.28 -0.28
N MET A 237 29.47 -8.44 0.51
CA MET A 237 30.92 -8.24 0.44
C MET A 237 31.70 -9.52 0.81
N VAL A 238 31.19 -10.30 1.78
CA VAL A 238 31.81 -11.59 2.15
C VAL A 238 31.66 -12.63 1.03
N LYS A 239 30.53 -12.64 0.30
CA LYS A 239 30.32 -13.56 -0.83
C LYS A 239 31.19 -13.22 -2.04
N GLU A 240 31.35 -11.94 -2.36
CA GLU A 240 32.22 -11.50 -3.47
C GLU A 240 33.71 -11.72 -3.20
N GLN A 241 34.13 -11.88 -1.94
CA GLN A 241 35.51 -12.21 -1.58
C GLN A 241 35.78 -13.73 -1.51
N SER A 242 34.73 -14.56 -1.54
CA SER A 242 34.82 -16.03 -1.47
C SER A 242 34.72 -16.74 -2.82
N ASP A 243 34.44 -16.01 -3.89
CA ASP A 243 34.42 -16.45 -5.29
C ASP A 243 35.67 -15.96 -6.04
#